data_AF-A0A2X3CTR4-F1
#
_entry.id   AF-A0A2X3CTR4-F1
#
_cell.length_a   1.000
_cell.length_b   1.000
_cell.length_c   1.000
_cell.angle_alpha   90.00
_cell.angle_beta   90.00
_cell.angle_gamma   90.00
#
_symmetry.space_group_name_H-M   'P 1'
#
loop_
_entity.id
_entity.type
_entity.pdbx_description
1 polymer ?
#
loop_
_entity_poly.entity_id
_entity_poly.type
_entity_poly.pdbx_seq_one_letter_code
_entity_poly.pdbx_strand_id
1 'polypeptide(L)'
;MRQVPQAQHISLTNFLDSGLYTSLTERLVAAQRHIDNEVKVTDSLKDSFDDTNNNLFQLGADNIFLGRKAATKEEAIRFAGEQLVKGGYVEPEYVQAMLDREKLTSTYLGESIAVPHGTIEAKDRVLKTGVVFCQYPEGRALR
;
A
#
# COMPACT_ATOMS: atom_id res chain seq x y z
N MET A 1 12.57 -24.10 -26.47
CA MET A 1 11.77 -23.93 -25.24
C MET A 1 12.71 -23.97 -24.05
N ARG A 2 12.88 -22.86 -23.32
CA ARG A 2 13.71 -22.81 -22.11
C ARG A 2 12.83 -23.27 -20.95
N GLN A 3 13.01 -24.50 -20.49
CA GLN A 3 12.31 -25.02 -19.31
C GLN A 3 13.09 -24.69 -18.05
N VAL A 4 12.40 -24.21 -17.03
CA VAL A 4 12.93 -23.98 -15.67
C VAL A 4 12.33 -25.04 -14.75
N PRO A 5 12.92 -26.25 -14.68
CA PRO A 5 12.34 -27.39 -13.96
C PRO A 5 12.24 -27.20 -12.44
N GLN A 6 12.85 -26.14 -11.91
CA GLN A 6 12.84 -25.78 -10.48
C GLN A 6 11.93 -24.57 -10.19
N ALA A 7 11.13 -24.10 -11.15
CA ALA A 7 10.21 -22.99 -10.91
C ALA A 7 9.14 -23.38 -9.88
N GLN A 8 9.02 -22.60 -8.81
CA GLN A 8 8.01 -22.79 -7.78
C GLN A 8 6.95 -21.68 -7.90
N HIS A 9 5.68 -22.06 -7.88
CA HIS A 9 4.57 -21.12 -7.78
C HIS A 9 4.13 -20.98 -6.32
N ILE A 10 4.04 -19.74 -5.84
CA ILE A 10 3.62 -19.42 -4.47
C ILE A 10 2.46 -18.44 -4.59
N SER A 11 1.25 -18.91 -4.28
CA SER A 11 0.06 -18.06 -4.29
C SER A 11 -0.01 -17.26 -3.00
N LEU A 12 -0.12 -15.95 -3.11
CA LEU A 12 -0.38 -15.07 -1.98
C LEU A 12 -1.90 -14.83 -1.89
N THR A 13 -2.54 -15.36 -0.86
CA THR A 13 -4.00 -15.23 -0.65
C THR A 13 -4.36 -14.17 0.37
N ASN A 14 -3.42 -13.79 1.24
CA ASN A 14 -3.58 -12.75 2.23
C ASN A 14 -2.30 -11.88 2.26
N PHE A 15 -2.45 -10.59 1.97
CA PHE A 15 -1.32 -9.66 1.95
C PHE A 15 -0.78 -9.33 3.36
N LEU A 16 -1.51 -9.70 4.41
CA LEU A 16 -1.18 -9.44 5.81
C LEU A 16 -0.66 -10.69 6.55
N ASP A 17 -0.46 -11.82 5.86
CA ASP A 17 0.06 -13.05 6.47
C ASP A 17 1.57 -12.99 6.69
N SER A 18 1.98 -12.55 7.87
CA SER A 18 3.39 -12.46 8.27
C SER A 18 4.11 -13.82 8.28
N GLY A 19 3.39 -14.93 8.49
CA GLY A 19 3.97 -16.27 8.51
C GLY A 19 4.46 -16.69 7.13
N LEU A 20 3.64 -16.47 6.11
CA LEU A 20 4.01 -16.76 4.72
C LEU A 20 5.24 -15.94 4.30
N TYR A 21 5.27 -14.62 4.55
CA TYR A 21 6.43 -13.78 4.20
C TYR A 21 7.70 -14.19 4.94
N THR A 22 7.60 -14.48 6.24
CA THR A 22 8.76 -14.94 7.05
C THR A 22 9.32 -16.23 6.46
N SER A 23 8.47 -17.22 6.19
CA SER A 23 8.92 -18.48 5.58
C SER A 23 9.53 -18.32 4.19
N LEU A 24 9.01 -17.38 3.38
CA LEU A 24 9.52 -17.09 2.04
C LEU A 24 10.90 -16.43 2.11
N THR A 25 11.06 -15.43 2.99
CA THR A 25 12.35 -14.75 3.19
C THR A 25 13.40 -15.70 3.73
N GLU A 26 13.09 -16.52 4.73
CA GLU A 26 13.97 -17.57 5.25
C GLU A 26 14.41 -18.55 4.15
N ARG A 27 13.48 -19.02 3.32
CA ARG A 27 13.78 -19.91 2.18
C ARG A 27 14.65 -19.24 1.13
N LEU A 28 14.40 -17.97 0.81
CA LEU A 28 15.20 -17.22 -0.18
C LEU A 28 16.62 -17.01 0.33
N VAL A 29 16.79 -16.59 1.58
CA VAL A 29 18.11 -16.44 2.23
C VAL A 29 18.84 -17.78 2.29
N ALA A 30 18.16 -18.87 2.66
CA ALA A 30 18.76 -20.21 2.68
C ALA A 30 19.16 -20.72 1.28
N ALA A 31 18.41 -20.34 0.24
CA ALA A 31 18.69 -20.73 -1.15
C ALA A 31 19.77 -19.85 -1.82
N GLN A 32 19.94 -18.59 -1.39
CA GLN A 32 20.89 -17.64 -1.97
C GLN A 32 22.17 -17.53 -1.14
N ARG A 33 23.15 -18.40 -1.44
CA ARG A 33 24.56 -18.18 -1.06
C ARG A 33 25.25 -17.18 -2.00
N HIS A 34 24.68 -15.99 -2.19
CA HIS A 34 25.30 -14.91 -2.98
C HIS A 34 25.09 -13.54 -2.34
N ILE A 35 26.20 -12.95 -1.90
CA ILE A 35 26.34 -11.67 -1.20
C ILE A 35 25.72 -10.50 -2.00
N ASP A 36 25.67 -10.60 -3.33
CA ASP A 36 25.19 -9.52 -4.22
C ASP A 36 23.67 -9.28 -4.13
N ASN A 37 22.88 -10.29 -3.73
CA ASN A 37 21.43 -10.12 -3.55
C ASN A 37 21.06 -9.61 -2.16
N GLU A 38 21.86 -9.89 -1.13
CA GLU A 38 21.69 -9.25 0.19
C GLU A 38 21.82 -7.73 0.07
N VAL A 39 22.79 -7.23 -0.72
CA VAL A 39 22.94 -5.79 -0.95
C VAL A 39 21.72 -5.19 -1.64
N LYS A 40 21.13 -5.87 -2.63
CA LYS A 40 19.95 -5.37 -3.36
C LYS A 40 18.66 -5.42 -2.55
N VAL A 41 18.46 -6.48 -1.77
CA VAL A 41 17.33 -6.64 -0.86
C VAL A 41 17.44 -5.65 0.28
N THR A 42 18.63 -5.47 0.87
CA THR A 42 18.84 -4.44 1.90
C THR A 42 18.69 -3.02 1.34
N ASP A 43 19.11 -2.74 0.11
CA ASP A 43 18.94 -1.41 -0.52
C ASP A 43 17.47 -1.09 -0.81
N SER A 44 16.68 -2.06 -1.28
CA SER A 44 15.23 -1.89 -1.48
C SER A 44 14.42 -1.91 -0.17
N LEU A 45 14.93 -2.56 0.88
CA LEU A 45 14.37 -2.49 2.23
C LEU A 45 14.79 -1.22 2.99
N LYS A 46 15.91 -0.57 2.68
CA LYS A 46 16.32 0.71 3.29
C LYS A 46 15.30 1.83 3.05
N ASP A 47 14.67 1.86 1.88
CA ASP A 47 13.56 2.79 1.60
C ASP A 47 12.29 2.48 2.44
N SER A 48 12.16 1.25 2.94
CA SER A 48 11.02 0.80 3.75
C SER A 48 11.32 0.76 5.27
N PHE A 49 12.60 0.72 5.64
CA PHE A 49 13.12 0.66 7.00
C PHE A 49 14.29 1.64 7.10
N ASP A 50 13.98 2.94 7.12
CA ASP A 50 14.93 3.96 7.51
C ASP A 50 15.01 3.95 9.06
N ASP A 51 16.16 3.53 9.59
CA ASP A 51 16.47 3.44 11.02
C ASP A 51 16.80 4.83 11.61
N THR A 52 16.76 5.88 10.79
CA THR A 52 16.69 7.25 11.28
C THR A 52 15.26 7.53 11.75
N ASN A 53 15.09 8.32 12.81
CA ASN A 53 13.78 8.72 13.35
C ASN A 53 12.96 9.62 12.37
N ASN A 54 13.01 9.38 11.07
CA ASN A 54 12.15 9.96 10.06
C ASN A 54 10.93 9.06 9.89
N ASN A 55 9.87 9.36 10.63
CA ASN A 55 8.57 8.79 10.35
C ASN A 55 8.22 9.05 8.87
N LEU A 56 8.12 7.98 8.06
CA LEU A 56 7.82 8.03 6.61
C LEU A 56 6.61 8.92 6.29
N PHE A 57 5.66 8.98 7.22
CA PHE A 57 4.55 9.91 7.24
C PHE A 57 4.21 10.28 8.68
N GLN A 58 3.56 11.43 8.87
CA GLN A 58 3.05 11.86 10.17
C GLN A 58 1.57 11.49 10.31
N LEU A 59 1.17 11.10 11.52
CA LEU A 59 -0.22 10.84 11.86
C LEU A 59 -0.62 11.72 13.05
N GLY A 60 -1.73 12.43 12.91
CA GLY A 60 -2.25 13.36 13.90
C GLY A 60 -3.76 13.55 13.72
N ALA A 61 -4.36 14.36 14.57
CA ALA A 61 -5.81 14.61 14.50
C ALA A 61 -6.26 15.11 13.12
N ASP A 62 -5.40 15.88 12.44
CA ASP A 62 -5.71 16.49 11.15
C ASP A 62 -5.83 15.50 9.99
N ASN A 63 -5.33 14.27 10.13
CA ASN A 63 -5.44 13.22 9.11
C ASN A 63 -6.07 11.92 9.62
N ILE A 64 -6.76 11.98 10.77
CA ILE A 64 -7.54 10.86 11.32
C ILE A 64 -9.03 11.23 11.30
N PHE A 65 -9.82 10.43 10.57
CA PHE A 65 -11.25 10.62 10.38
C PHE A 65 -12.01 9.40 10.90
N LEU A 66 -12.57 9.51 12.10
CA LEU A 66 -13.28 8.41 12.77
C LEU A 66 -14.79 8.44 12.49
N GLY A 67 -15.45 7.29 12.67
CA GLY A 67 -16.92 7.21 12.61
C GLY A 67 -17.54 7.56 11.26
N ARG A 68 -16.79 7.40 10.16
CA ARG A 68 -17.26 7.74 8.81
C ARG A 68 -18.30 6.72 8.34
N LYS A 69 -19.17 7.19 7.45
CA LYS A 69 -20.11 6.37 6.68
C LYS A 69 -19.91 6.67 5.21
N ALA A 70 -20.01 5.64 4.39
CA ALA A 70 -20.03 5.73 2.94
C ALA A 70 -20.93 4.60 2.42
N ALA A 71 -21.77 4.92 1.44
CA ALA A 71 -22.67 3.97 0.81
C ALA A 71 -21.92 3.08 -0.20
N THR A 72 -20.86 3.60 -0.81
CA THR A 72 -20.02 2.88 -1.78
C THR A 72 -18.53 3.08 -1.51
N LYS A 73 -17.70 2.24 -2.13
CA LYS A 73 -16.24 2.39 -2.05
C LYS A 73 -15.74 3.65 -2.74
N GLU A 74 -16.38 4.07 -3.81
CA GLU A 74 -16.03 5.29 -4.55
C GLU A 74 -16.22 6.52 -3.68
N GLU A 75 -17.26 6.55 -2.83
CA GLU A 75 -17.46 7.62 -1.85
C GLU A 75 -16.33 7.66 -0.80
N ALA A 76 -15.91 6.49 -0.30
CA ALA A 76 -14.81 6.40 0.67
C ALA A 76 -13.47 6.83 0.06
N ILE A 77 -13.19 6.38 -1.16
CA ILE A 77 -11.97 6.72 -1.90
C ILE A 77 -11.93 8.21 -2.23
N ARG A 78 -13.05 8.77 -2.69
CA ARG A 78 -13.17 10.21 -2.96
C ARG A 78 -12.92 11.03 -1.70
N PHE A 79 -13.54 10.64 -0.59
CA PHE A 79 -13.32 11.31 0.68
C PHE A 79 -11.84 11.30 1.09
N ALA A 80 -11.18 10.13 1.00
CA ALA A 80 -9.75 10.00 1.32
C ALA A 80 -8.89 10.87 0.40
N GLY A 81 -9.13 10.84 -0.92
CA GLY A 81 -8.43 11.70 -1.88
C GLY A 81 -8.61 13.19 -1.57
N GLU A 82 -9.82 13.63 -1.24
CA GLU A 82 -10.09 15.01 -0.85
C GLU A 82 -9.35 15.41 0.43
N GLN A 83 -9.22 14.51 1.41
CA GLN A 83 -8.46 14.78 2.63
C GLN A 83 -6.95 14.85 2.33
N LEU A 84 -6.45 14.05 1.39
CA LEU A 84 -5.07 14.15 0.93
C LEU A 84 -4.79 15.50 0.25
N VAL A 85 -5.71 15.99 -0.58
CA VAL A 85 -5.62 17.32 -1.20
C VAL A 85 -5.64 18.41 -0.14
N LYS A 86 -6.60 18.36 0.79
CA LYS A 86 -6.72 19.35 1.89
C LYS A 86 -5.48 19.38 2.80
N GLY A 87 -4.86 18.22 3.04
CA GLY A 87 -3.60 18.11 3.80
C GLY A 87 -2.34 18.55 3.03
N GLY A 88 -2.50 18.94 1.76
CA GLY A 88 -1.40 19.35 0.89
C GLY A 88 -0.45 18.21 0.52
N TYR A 89 -0.94 16.97 0.51
CA TYR A 89 -0.15 15.79 0.12
C TYR A 89 -0.12 15.61 -1.39
N VAL A 90 -1.21 15.95 -2.08
CA VAL A 90 -1.41 15.70 -3.50
C VAL A 90 -2.19 16.84 -4.16
N GLU A 91 -2.08 16.94 -5.48
CA GLU A 91 -2.91 17.82 -6.30
C GLU A 91 -4.32 17.23 -6.52
N PRO A 92 -5.34 18.05 -6.84
CA PRO A 92 -6.74 17.61 -6.98
C PRO A 92 -6.95 16.44 -7.95
N GLU A 93 -6.16 16.36 -9.02
CA GLU A 93 -6.20 15.31 -10.04
C GLU A 93 -5.94 13.93 -9.46
N TYR A 94 -5.22 13.84 -8.34
CA TYR A 94 -4.90 12.58 -7.68
C TYR A 94 -6.15 11.85 -7.16
N VAL A 95 -7.23 12.58 -6.84
CA VAL A 95 -8.51 11.97 -6.42
C VAL A 95 -9.09 11.10 -7.53
N GLN A 96 -9.04 11.58 -8.77
CA GLN A 96 -9.51 10.81 -9.91
C GLN A 96 -8.58 9.62 -10.18
N ALA A 97 -7.27 9.81 -10.03
CA ALA A 97 -6.30 8.72 -10.15
C ALA A 97 -6.53 7.60 -9.12
N MET A 98 -6.93 7.92 -7.88
CA MET A 98 -7.29 6.91 -6.89
C MET A 98 -8.50 6.07 -7.31
N LEU A 99 -9.51 6.72 -7.89
CA LEU A 99 -10.70 6.04 -8.40
C LEU A 99 -10.36 5.17 -9.62
N ASP A 100 -9.51 5.66 -10.52
CA ASP A 100 -9.09 4.91 -11.70
C ASP A 100 -8.22 3.72 -11.32
N ARG A 101 -7.36 3.86 -10.31
CA ARG A 101 -6.59 2.75 -9.74
C ARG A 101 -7.48 1.65 -9.18
N GLU A 102 -8.55 2.01 -8.48
CA GLU A 102 -9.50 1.06 -7.89
C GLU A 102 -10.29 0.27 -8.95
N LYS A 103 -10.52 0.83 -10.14
CA LYS A 103 -11.20 0.13 -11.24
C LYS A 103 -10.34 -1.00 -11.84
N LEU A 104 -9.02 -0.90 -11.76
CA LEU A 104 -8.11 -1.92 -12.30
C LEU A 104 -8.15 -3.20 -11.47
N THR A 105 -8.07 -3.03 -10.15
CA THR A 105 -8.22 -4.11 -9.17
C THR A 105 -8.46 -3.48 -7.81
N SER A 106 -9.24 -4.18 -6.97
CA SER A 106 -9.55 -3.75 -5.61
C SER A 106 -8.27 -3.48 -4.81
N THR A 107 -8.26 -2.38 -4.07
CA THR A 107 -7.20 -2.06 -3.11
C THR A 107 -7.46 -2.62 -1.70
N TYR A 108 -8.45 -3.51 -1.56
CA TYR A 108 -8.72 -4.27 -0.35
C TYR A 108 -7.65 -5.33 -0.11
N LEU A 109 -7.07 -5.35 1.09
CA LEU A 109 -5.97 -6.24 1.47
C LEU A 109 -6.43 -7.47 2.27
N GLY A 110 -7.71 -7.54 2.64
CA GLY A 110 -8.18 -8.46 3.67
C GLY A 110 -8.27 -7.80 5.04
N GLU A 111 -8.77 -8.55 6.02
CA GLU A 111 -8.84 -8.14 7.44
C GLU A 111 -9.45 -6.74 7.68
N SER A 112 -10.46 -6.36 6.89
CA SER A 112 -11.14 -5.05 6.97
C SER A 112 -10.25 -3.83 6.64
N ILE A 113 -9.17 -4.02 5.89
CA ILE A 113 -8.22 -2.96 5.50
C ILE A 113 -8.24 -2.79 3.97
N ALA A 114 -8.28 -1.54 3.53
CA ALA A 114 -8.03 -1.15 2.14
C ALA A 114 -7.04 0.02 2.09
N VAL A 115 -6.24 0.07 1.03
CA VAL A 115 -5.18 1.08 0.84
C VAL A 115 -5.34 1.80 -0.51
N PRO A 116 -6.42 2.58 -0.70
CA PRO A 116 -6.61 3.30 -1.95
C PRO A 116 -5.46 4.29 -2.19
N HIS A 117 -4.90 4.24 -3.39
CA HIS A 117 -3.77 5.05 -3.84
C HIS A 117 -3.96 5.42 -5.31
N GLY A 118 -3.24 6.44 -5.80
CA GLY A 118 -3.29 6.86 -7.20
C GLY A 118 -2.63 5.87 -8.15
N THR A 119 -2.85 6.04 -9.46
CA THR A 119 -2.11 5.28 -10.47
C THR A 119 -0.65 5.75 -10.58
N ILE A 120 0.17 4.96 -11.28
CA ILE A 120 1.59 5.31 -11.50
C ILE A 120 1.71 6.59 -12.34
N GLU A 121 0.81 6.80 -13.29
CA GLU A 121 0.78 7.98 -14.17
C GLU A 121 0.50 9.28 -13.38
N ALA A 122 -0.11 9.17 -12.21
CA ALA A 122 -0.40 10.31 -11.33
C ALA A 122 0.71 10.58 -10.31
N LYS A 123 1.89 9.93 -10.41
CA LYS A 123 3.00 10.11 -9.47
C LYS A 123 3.43 11.58 -9.33
N ASP A 124 3.45 12.32 -10.44
CA ASP A 124 3.85 13.74 -10.44
C ASP A 124 2.83 14.66 -9.72
N ARG A 125 1.66 14.13 -9.36
CA ARG A 125 0.63 14.84 -8.58
C ARG A 125 0.83 14.67 -7.07
N VAL A 126 1.83 13.91 -6.64
CA VAL A 126 2.19 13.78 -5.22
C VAL A 126 3.15 14.91 -4.86
N LEU A 127 2.72 15.80 -3.98
CA LEU A 127 3.50 16.94 -3.50
C LEU A 127 4.45 16.54 -2.37
N LYS A 128 3.97 15.67 -1.45
CA LYS A 128 4.75 15.10 -0.36
C LYS A 128 4.12 13.78 0.10
N THR A 129 4.94 12.85 0.59
CA THR A 129 4.48 11.59 1.17
C THR A 129 3.57 11.84 2.36
N GLY A 130 2.47 11.09 2.43
CA GLY A 130 1.57 11.12 3.58
C GLY A 130 0.37 10.21 3.41
N VAL A 131 -0.42 10.13 4.48
CA VAL A 131 -1.59 9.27 4.57
C VAL A 131 -2.76 10.01 5.22
N VAL A 132 -3.96 9.50 4.97
CA VAL A 132 -5.17 9.83 5.73
C VAL A 132 -5.79 8.54 6.23
N PHE A 133 -6.14 8.50 7.51
CA PHE A 133 -6.78 7.35 8.14
C PHE A 133 -8.28 7.58 8.23
N CYS A 134 -9.06 6.76 7.53
CA CYS A 134 -10.52 6.87 7.49
C CYS A 134 -11.15 5.61 8.08
N GLN A 135 -11.77 5.71 9.25
CA GLN A 135 -12.46 4.59 9.89
C GLN A 135 -13.92 4.53 9.45
N TYR A 136 -14.35 3.37 8.96
CA TYR A 136 -15.73 3.07 8.60
C TYR A 136 -16.27 1.92 9.48
N PRO A 137 -16.87 2.20 10.65
CA PRO A 137 -17.26 1.16 11.61
C PRO A 137 -18.27 0.14 11.06
N GLU A 138 -19.07 0.54 10.07
CA GLU A 138 -20.06 -0.34 9.44
C GLU A 138 -19.46 -1.28 8.38
N GLY A 139 -18.19 -1.10 7.99
CA GLY A 139 -17.44 -2.01 7.11
C GLY A 139 -17.94 -2.14 5.66
N ARG A 140 -18.98 -1.42 5.27
CA ARG A 140 -19.64 -1.57 3.95
C ARG A 140 -18.89 -0.94 2.78
N ALA A 141 -18.02 0.03 3.05
CA ALA A 141 -17.42 0.86 2.02
C ALA A 141 -16.13 0.29 1.40
N LEU A 142 -15.60 -0.82 1.87
CA LEU A 142 -14.26 -1.32 1.47
C LEU A 142 -14.28 -2.74 0.90
N ARG A 143 -15.48 -3.31 0.65
CA ARG A 143 -15.68 -4.64 0.05
C ARG A 143 -16.11 -4.54 -1.39
#